data_AF-A0A412DH06-F1
#
_entry.id   AF-A0A412DH06-F1
#
_cell.length_a   1.000
_cell.length_b   1.000
_cell.length_c   1.000
_cell.angle_alpha   90.00
_cell.angle_beta   90.00
_cell.angle_gamma   90.00
#
_symmetry.space_group_name_H-M   'P 1'
#
loop_
_entity.id
_entity.type
_entity.pdbx_description
1 polymer ?
#
loop_
_entity_poly.entity_id
_entity_poly.type
_entity_poly.pdbx_seq_one_letter_code
_entity_poly.pdbx_strand_id
1 'polypeptide(L)'
;MAEETNPNKLVTAPEFKKNVGAWMDSIIGISGNILQLRTRGTDELSRSLEKKMRYAEGGTEDEINRIAFKFKQYGVFVHYGVGRGYTRINGVVVKGYNLYNRKKRKWRNEDIKSALIKKGYSHAEIKKQKYQTQVGTFTVLRKPVDFIDGVINQHITELADISGEYYGDKAFKKILKDFDKLKIQKNGKK
;
A
#
# COMPACT_ATOMS: atom_id res chain seq x y z
N MET A 1 -12.45 21.77 39.63
CA MET A 1 -13.38 21.27 38.60
C MET A 1 -12.75 20.03 38.03
N ALA A 2 -13.31 18.86 38.35
CA ALA A 2 -12.81 17.58 37.87
C ALA A 2 -13.37 17.34 36.47
N GLU A 3 -12.51 17.22 35.46
CA GLU A 3 -12.88 16.55 34.21
C GLU A 3 -12.93 15.05 34.52
N GLU A 4 -14.14 14.53 34.69
CA GLU A 4 -14.38 13.09 34.78
C GLU A 4 -13.99 12.46 33.44
N THR A 5 -12.80 11.87 33.39
CA THR A 5 -12.40 10.93 32.33
C THR A 5 -13.37 9.75 32.35
N ASN A 6 -14.32 9.77 31.43
CA ASN A 6 -15.43 8.83 31.33
C ASN A 6 -14.92 7.43 30.95
N PRO A 7 -14.83 6.44 31.87
CA PRO A 7 -14.09 5.19 31.65
C PRO A 7 -14.91 4.10 30.92
N ASN A 8 -16.06 4.43 30.32
CA ASN A 8 -17.07 3.46 29.88
C ASN A 8 -17.54 3.63 28.41
N LYS A 9 -16.68 4.11 27.51
CA LYS A 9 -17.00 4.29 26.08
C LYS A 9 -16.26 3.30 25.18
N LEU A 10 -16.13 2.05 25.61
CA LEU A 10 -15.67 1.02 24.69
C LEU A 10 -16.81 0.63 23.75
N VAL A 11 -16.64 0.89 22.45
CA VAL A 11 -17.64 0.50 21.43
C VAL A 11 -17.71 -1.03 21.34
N THR A 12 -18.83 -1.58 20.90
CA THR A 12 -18.97 -3.04 20.74
C THR A 12 -18.25 -3.53 19.47
N ALA A 13 -17.95 -4.84 19.37
CA ALA A 13 -17.31 -5.41 18.17
C ALA A 13 -18.10 -5.12 16.86
N PRO A 14 -19.44 -5.25 16.83
CA PRO A 14 -20.24 -4.89 15.66
C PRO A 14 -20.15 -3.39 15.31
N GLU A 15 -20.11 -2.53 16.32
CA GLU A 15 -20.00 -1.08 16.15
C GLU A 15 -18.62 -0.67 15.64
N PHE A 16 -17.56 -1.27 16.18
CA PHE A 16 -16.21 -1.12 15.64
C PHE A 16 -16.14 -1.54 14.17
N LYS A 17 -16.69 -2.70 13.81
CA LYS A 17 -16.75 -3.18 12.42
C LYS A 17 -17.50 -2.21 11.50
N LYS A 18 -18.62 -1.66 11.98
CA LYS A 18 -19.37 -0.63 11.25
C LYS A 18 -18.54 0.63 11.05
N ASN A 19 -17.86 1.13 12.08
CA ASN A 19 -17.06 2.36 12.03
C ASN A 19 -15.85 2.20 11.12
N VAL A 20 -15.10 1.09 11.24
CA VAL A 20 -14.02 0.75 10.31
C VAL A 20 -14.55 0.61 8.88
N GLY A 21 -15.75 0.03 8.71
CA GLY A 21 -16.42 -0.08 7.42
C GLY A 21 -16.72 1.25 6.77
N ALA A 22 -17.26 2.20 7.53
CA ALA A 22 -17.56 3.54 7.08
C ALA A 22 -16.27 4.31 6.73
N TRP A 23 -15.23 4.19 7.57
CA TRP A 23 -13.92 4.75 7.28
C TRP A 23 -13.35 4.20 5.95
N MET A 24 -13.39 2.87 5.74
CA MET A 24 -12.93 2.26 4.50
C MET A 24 -13.74 2.73 3.27
N ASP A 25 -15.05 2.95 3.42
CA ASP A 25 -15.89 3.49 2.33
C ASP A 25 -15.50 4.93 1.99
N SER A 26 -15.19 5.75 3.00
CA SER A 26 -14.67 7.11 2.80
C SER A 26 -13.37 7.09 1.99
N ILE A 27 -12.42 6.22 2.37
CA ILE A 27 -11.16 6.05 1.61
C ILE A 27 -11.46 5.68 0.16
N ILE A 28 -12.37 4.73 -0.10
CA ILE A 28 -12.74 4.31 -1.46
C ILE A 28 -13.37 5.47 -2.24
N GLY A 29 -14.29 6.22 -1.63
CA GLY A 29 -14.95 7.36 -2.27
C GLY A 29 -13.96 8.46 -2.68
N ILE A 30 -13.07 8.87 -1.76
CA ILE A 30 -12.04 9.88 -2.05
C ILE A 30 -11.06 9.34 -3.10
N SER A 31 -10.64 8.09 -2.98
CA SER A 31 -9.75 7.43 -3.95
C SER A 31 -10.35 7.41 -5.36
N GLY A 32 -11.64 7.08 -5.46
CA GLY A 32 -12.40 7.08 -6.72
C GLY A 32 -12.46 8.46 -7.34
N ASN A 33 -12.75 9.50 -6.55
CA ASN A 33 -12.77 10.89 -7.01
C ASN A 33 -11.40 11.34 -7.54
N ILE A 34 -10.31 11.01 -6.85
CA ILE A 34 -8.95 11.30 -7.31
C ILE A 34 -8.69 10.62 -8.65
N LEU A 35 -9.05 9.34 -8.80
CA LEU A 35 -8.88 8.61 -10.04
C LEU A 35 -9.66 9.25 -11.19
N GLN A 36 -10.91 9.66 -10.97
CA GLN A 36 -11.73 10.32 -11.98
C GLN A 36 -11.15 11.67 -12.41
N LEU A 37 -10.67 12.48 -11.47
CA LEU A 37 -10.10 13.80 -11.77
C LEU A 37 -8.71 13.73 -12.42
N ARG A 38 -7.91 12.73 -12.05
CA ARG A 38 -6.48 12.68 -12.39
C ARG A 38 -6.15 11.67 -13.50
N THR A 39 -7.10 10.84 -13.90
CA THR A 39 -6.92 9.89 -15.00
C THR A 39 -7.91 10.15 -16.13
N ARG A 40 -7.48 9.97 -17.37
CA ARG A 40 -8.34 10.04 -18.57
C ARG A 40 -8.52 8.59 -19.06
N GLY A 41 -9.51 7.89 -18.53
CA GLY A 41 -9.70 6.45 -18.78
C GLY A 41 -11.12 5.97 -18.49
N THR A 42 -11.36 4.68 -18.69
CA THR A 42 -12.68 4.01 -18.62
C THR A 42 -13.24 3.82 -17.21
N ASP A 43 -12.72 4.54 -16.21
CA ASP A 43 -13.10 4.44 -14.79
C ASP A 43 -12.96 3.02 -14.16
N GLU A 44 -12.42 2.07 -14.93
CA GLU A 44 -12.33 0.66 -14.57
C GLU A 44 -11.48 0.43 -13.31
N LEU A 45 -10.44 1.24 -13.09
CA LEU A 45 -9.62 1.17 -11.89
C LEU A 45 -10.42 1.60 -10.65
N SER A 46 -11.17 2.70 -10.76
CA SER A 46 -12.01 3.22 -9.68
C SER A 46 -13.07 2.19 -9.28
N ARG A 47 -13.77 1.62 -10.28
CA ARG A 47 -14.77 0.56 -10.07
C ARG A 47 -14.21 -0.74 -9.50
N SER A 48 -12.90 -0.96 -9.62
CA SER A 48 -12.24 -2.14 -9.05
C SER A 48 -11.81 -1.96 -7.59
N LEU A 49 -11.93 -0.75 -7.03
CA LEU A 49 -11.58 -0.49 -5.64
C LEU A 49 -12.58 -1.16 -4.72
N GLU A 50 -12.10 -2.13 -3.95
CA GLU A 50 -12.90 -2.89 -3.01
C GLU A 50 -12.24 -2.88 -1.63
N LYS A 51 -13.04 -2.69 -0.58
CA LYS A 51 -12.62 -2.96 0.80
C LYS A 51 -12.70 -4.46 1.09
N LYS A 52 -11.74 -4.96 1.85
CA LYS A 52 -11.76 -6.29 2.43
C LYS A 52 -11.34 -6.21 3.89
N MET A 53 -12.15 -6.82 4.75
CA MET A 53 -11.81 -7.06 6.14
C MET A 53 -11.51 -8.55 6.31
N ARG A 54 -10.57 -8.89 7.19
CA ARG A 54 -10.38 -10.25 7.67
C ARG A 54 -10.61 -10.30 9.17
N TYR A 55 -11.21 -11.41 9.59
CA TYR A 55 -11.54 -11.70 10.97
C TYR A 55 -10.38 -12.43 11.64
N ALA A 56 -10.27 -12.28 12.96
CA ALA A 56 -9.35 -13.06 13.76
C ALA A 56 -9.66 -14.55 13.68
N GLU A 57 -8.63 -15.37 13.49
CA GLU A 57 -8.77 -16.83 13.50
C GLU A 57 -9.09 -17.27 14.93
N GLY A 58 -10.28 -17.84 15.15
CA GLY A 58 -10.80 -18.18 16.49
C GLY A 58 -11.49 -17.03 17.24
N GLY A 59 -11.67 -15.86 16.62
CA GLY A 59 -12.50 -14.76 17.15
C GLY A 59 -13.95 -14.82 16.64
N THR A 60 -14.79 -13.88 17.08
CA THR A 60 -16.15 -13.71 16.52
C THR A 60 -16.09 -13.06 15.13
N GLU A 61 -17.13 -13.23 14.30
CA GLU A 61 -17.22 -12.59 12.96
C GLU A 61 -17.17 -11.05 12.99
N ASP A 62 -17.13 -10.44 14.17
CA ASP A 62 -17.08 -9.00 14.36
C ASP A 62 -15.70 -8.49 14.83
N GLU A 63 -14.79 -9.39 15.18
CA GLU A 63 -13.40 -9.06 15.54
C GLU A 63 -12.52 -8.94 14.29
N ILE A 64 -12.54 -7.76 13.66
CA ILE A 64 -11.64 -7.44 12.54
C ILE A 64 -10.21 -7.32 13.07
N ASN A 65 -9.28 -8.07 12.47
CA ASN A 65 -7.85 -7.95 12.76
C ASN A 65 -7.04 -7.31 11.62
N ARG A 66 -7.62 -7.21 10.43
CA ARG A 66 -6.92 -6.73 9.24
C ARG A 66 -7.90 -6.10 8.26
N ILE A 67 -7.50 -4.94 7.76
CA ILE A 67 -8.12 -4.27 6.62
C ILE A 67 -7.22 -4.35 5.40
N ALA A 68 -7.81 -4.37 4.21
CA ALA A 68 -7.10 -4.35 2.95
C ALA A 68 -7.95 -3.70 1.87
N PHE A 69 -7.29 -3.00 0.95
CA PHE A 69 -7.89 -2.52 -0.29
C PHE A 69 -7.44 -3.39 -1.45
N LYS A 70 -8.40 -3.81 -2.27
CA LYS A 70 -8.15 -4.54 -3.51
C LYS A 70 -8.47 -3.65 -4.69
N PHE A 71 -7.68 -3.78 -5.75
CA PHE A 71 -7.88 -3.10 -7.02
C PHE A 71 -7.11 -3.84 -8.12
N LYS A 72 -7.39 -3.51 -9.39
CA LYS A 72 -6.70 -4.12 -10.53
C LYS A 72 -5.19 -3.88 -10.44
N GLN A 73 -4.41 -4.91 -10.76
CA GLN A 73 -2.95 -4.87 -10.62
C GLN A 73 -2.30 -3.65 -11.30
N TYR A 74 -2.86 -3.19 -12.43
CA TYR A 74 -2.30 -2.04 -13.13
C TYR A 74 -2.43 -0.72 -12.35
N GLY A 75 -3.30 -0.66 -11.34
CA GLY A 75 -3.42 0.47 -10.43
C GLY A 75 -2.11 0.81 -9.74
N VAL A 76 -1.23 -0.17 -9.49
CA VAL A 76 0.12 0.07 -8.95
C VAL A 76 0.96 0.93 -9.89
N PHE A 77 0.80 0.76 -11.21
CA PHE A 77 1.51 1.54 -12.22
C PHE A 77 0.99 2.98 -12.32
N VAL A 78 -0.33 3.15 -12.14
CA VAL A 78 -0.98 4.47 -12.09
C VAL A 78 -0.56 5.20 -10.83
N HIS A 79 -0.66 4.51 -9.69
CA HIS A 79 -0.39 5.02 -8.37
C HIS A 79 1.05 5.55 -8.24
N TYR A 80 2.03 4.70 -8.51
CA TYR A 80 3.44 5.07 -8.37
C TYR A 80 4.06 5.64 -9.66
N GLY A 81 3.31 5.79 -10.74
CA GLY A 81 3.85 6.22 -12.04
C GLY A 81 4.85 5.25 -12.67
N VAL A 82 4.96 4.01 -12.17
CA VAL A 82 5.92 2.99 -12.62
C VAL A 82 5.40 2.18 -13.82
N GLY A 83 6.23 1.30 -14.39
CA GLY A 83 5.90 0.48 -15.57
C GLY A 83 6.39 1.09 -16.88
N ARG A 84 6.32 0.32 -17.98
CA ARG A 84 6.76 0.75 -19.34
C ARG A 84 8.18 1.36 -19.38
N GLY A 85 9.11 0.81 -18.59
CA GLY A 85 10.49 1.31 -18.51
C GLY A 85 10.74 2.35 -17.42
N TYR A 86 9.74 2.67 -16.60
CA TYR A 86 9.88 3.46 -15.38
C TYR A 86 9.85 2.57 -14.15
N THR A 87 10.67 2.91 -13.16
CA THR A 87 10.75 2.24 -11.87
C THR A 87 10.85 3.28 -10.75
N ARG A 88 10.60 2.86 -9.52
CA ARG A 88 10.77 3.68 -8.32
C ARG A 88 12.04 3.22 -7.60
N ILE A 89 12.96 4.15 -7.38
CA ILE A 89 14.19 3.96 -6.60
C ILE A 89 14.19 5.04 -5.51
N ASN A 90 14.27 4.63 -4.24
CA ASN A 90 14.26 5.54 -3.09
C ASN A 90 13.12 6.58 -3.11
N GLY A 91 11.92 6.14 -3.48
CA GLY A 91 10.75 7.04 -3.53
C GLY A 91 10.60 7.84 -4.84
N VAL A 92 11.66 7.98 -5.63
CA VAL A 92 11.67 8.77 -6.87
C VAL A 92 11.41 7.89 -8.10
N VAL A 93 10.55 8.36 -9.01
CA VAL A 93 10.28 7.69 -10.29
C VAL A 93 11.40 8.03 -11.27
N VAL A 94 12.08 7.00 -11.78
CA VAL A 94 13.18 7.14 -12.74
C VAL A 94 12.98 6.19 -13.91
N LYS A 95 13.56 6.53 -15.07
CA LYS A 95 13.69 5.58 -16.16
C LYS A 95 14.68 4.51 -15.75
N GLY A 96 14.28 3.24 -15.80
CA GLY A 96 15.11 2.17 -15.28
C GLY A 96 14.57 0.78 -15.56
N TYR A 97 15.29 -0.21 -15.06
CA TYR A 97 15.03 -1.61 -15.36
C TYR A 97 15.33 -2.50 -14.16
N ASN A 98 14.69 -3.67 -14.10
CA ASN A 98 15.11 -4.75 -13.22
C ASN A 98 16.34 -5.42 -13.83
N LEU A 99 17.41 -5.58 -13.04
CA LEU A 99 18.67 -6.16 -13.51
C LEU A 99 18.45 -7.55 -14.15
N TYR A 100 17.55 -8.33 -13.56
CA TYR A 100 17.09 -9.59 -14.13
C TYR A 100 15.84 -9.41 -14.99
N ASN A 101 15.91 -9.81 -16.26
CA ASN A 101 14.75 -9.91 -17.13
C ASN A 101 14.07 -11.27 -16.93
N ARG A 102 13.00 -11.30 -16.14
CA ARG A 102 12.22 -12.52 -15.88
C ARG A 102 11.64 -13.15 -17.15
N LYS A 103 11.18 -12.34 -18.12
CA LYS A 103 10.57 -12.85 -19.37
C LYS A 103 11.61 -13.56 -20.24
N LYS A 104 12.80 -12.97 -20.37
CA LYS A 104 13.91 -13.52 -21.18
C LYS A 104 14.84 -14.43 -20.38
N ARG A 105 14.53 -14.68 -19.10
CA ARG A 105 15.34 -15.44 -18.11
C ARG A 105 16.84 -15.06 -18.07
N LYS A 106 17.19 -13.82 -18.42
CA LYS A 106 18.58 -13.34 -18.56
C LYS A 106 18.87 -12.06 -17.80
N TRP A 107 20.13 -11.85 -17.47
CA TRP A 107 20.63 -10.61 -16.91
C TRP A 107 20.71 -9.53 -17.99
N ARG A 108 20.41 -8.28 -17.62
CA ARG A 108 20.53 -7.13 -18.54
C ARG A 108 21.94 -6.55 -18.56
N ASN A 109 22.69 -6.73 -17.48
CA ASN A 109 24.07 -6.30 -17.35
C ASN A 109 24.80 -7.34 -16.48
N GLU A 110 25.73 -8.08 -17.08
CA GLU A 110 26.51 -9.12 -16.40
C GLU A 110 27.59 -8.53 -15.49
N ASP A 111 28.12 -7.35 -15.79
CA ASP A 111 29.16 -6.68 -14.99
C ASP A 111 28.60 -6.28 -13.62
N ILE A 112 27.43 -5.64 -13.60
CA ILE A 112 26.73 -5.27 -12.37
C ILE A 112 26.39 -6.51 -11.53
N LYS A 113 25.90 -7.58 -12.18
CA LYS A 113 25.60 -8.84 -11.49
C LYS A 113 26.88 -9.44 -10.88
N SER A 114 27.97 -9.51 -11.64
CA SER A 114 29.25 -10.05 -11.17
C SER A 114 29.81 -9.23 -10.01
N ALA A 115 29.72 -7.90 -10.08
CA ALA A 115 30.11 -7.01 -9.00
C ALA A 115 29.27 -7.22 -7.72
N LEU A 116 27.97 -7.48 -7.83
CA LEU A 116 27.11 -7.78 -6.69
C LEU A 116 27.39 -9.15 -6.07
N ILE A 117 27.66 -10.16 -6.89
CA ILE A 117 28.07 -11.49 -6.40
C ILE A 117 29.38 -11.37 -5.62
N LYS A 118 30.35 -10.60 -6.14
CA LYS A 118 31.63 -10.33 -5.45
C LYS A 118 31.45 -9.59 -4.13
N LYS A 119 30.40 -8.77 -4.00
CA LYS A 119 30.00 -8.10 -2.75
C LYS A 119 29.23 -9.01 -1.77
N GLY A 120 28.98 -10.27 -2.12
CA GLY A 120 28.31 -11.25 -1.26
C GLY A 120 26.79 -11.31 -1.40
N TYR A 121 26.18 -10.62 -2.37
CA TYR A 121 24.73 -10.70 -2.56
C TYR A 121 24.31 -12.04 -3.18
N SER A 122 23.20 -12.60 -2.67
CA SER A 122 22.61 -13.81 -3.24
C SER A 122 21.92 -13.53 -4.58
N HIS A 123 21.83 -14.54 -5.44
CA HIS A 123 21.07 -14.45 -6.70
C HIS A 123 19.61 -14.03 -6.49
N ALA A 124 19.00 -14.39 -5.36
CA ALA A 124 17.62 -14.02 -5.03
C ALA A 124 17.48 -12.51 -4.76
N GLU A 125 18.46 -11.90 -4.09
CA GLU A 125 18.51 -10.46 -3.84
C GLU A 125 18.79 -9.70 -5.14
N ILE A 126 19.79 -10.15 -5.90
CA ILE A 126 20.19 -9.52 -7.17
C ILE A 126 19.02 -9.51 -8.17
N LYS A 127 18.20 -10.58 -8.22
CA LYS A 127 17.00 -10.63 -9.09
C LYS A 127 15.93 -9.58 -8.74
N LYS A 128 15.96 -9.00 -7.54
CA LYS A 128 15.03 -7.96 -7.09
C LYS A 128 15.59 -6.54 -7.31
N GLN A 129 16.88 -6.41 -7.60
CA GLN A 129 17.54 -5.12 -7.77
C GLN A 129 17.05 -4.37 -9.03
N LYS A 130 16.92 -3.05 -8.86
CA LYS A 130 16.47 -2.11 -9.89
C LYS A 130 17.55 -1.07 -10.11
N TYR A 131 17.77 -0.72 -11.36
CA TYR A 131 18.79 0.25 -11.76
C TYR A 131 18.19 1.34 -12.62
N GLN A 132 18.68 2.56 -12.42
CA GLN A 132 18.38 3.68 -13.29
C GLN A 132 19.15 3.52 -14.60
N THR A 133 18.50 3.86 -15.71
CA THR A 133 19.16 3.96 -17.00
C THR A 133 20.00 5.24 -17.02
N GLN A 134 21.33 5.12 -17.10
CA GLN A 134 22.26 6.25 -17.07
C GLN A 134 22.53 6.91 -18.44
N VAL A 135 22.18 6.23 -19.53
CA VAL A 135 22.48 6.71 -20.89
C VAL A 135 21.43 7.73 -21.34
N GLY A 136 21.78 9.01 -21.38
CA GLY A 136 20.94 10.11 -21.88
C GLY A 136 20.19 10.87 -20.78
N THR A 137 19.94 12.15 -21.00
CA THR A 137 19.06 12.98 -20.16
C THR A 137 17.61 12.55 -20.38
N PHE A 138 17.00 11.98 -19.34
CA PHE A 138 15.61 11.56 -19.39
C PHE A 138 14.74 12.47 -18.53
N THR A 139 13.88 13.25 -19.18
CA THR A 139 12.76 13.90 -18.50
C THR A 139 11.74 12.82 -18.11
N VAL A 140 11.41 12.73 -16.83
CA VAL A 140 10.40 11.79 -16.34
C VAL A 140 9.01 12.33 -16.70
N LEU A 141 8.42 11.80 -17.77
CA LEU A 141 7.09 12.22 -18.25
C LEU A 141 5.93 11.57 -17.48
N ARG A 142 6.22 10.77 -16.45
CA ARG A 142 5.20 10.05 -15.69
C ARG A 142 4.69 10.94 -14.56
N LYS A 143 3.37 11.12 -14.52
CA LYS A 143 2.68 11.76 -13.40
C LYS A 143 2.05 10.66 -12.53
N PRO A 144 2.64 10.32 -11.38
CA PRO A 144 2.00 9.39 -10.45
C PRO A 144 0.67 9.97 -9.98
N VAL A 145 -0.32 9.11 -9.77
CA VAL A 145 -1.62 9.48 -9.23
C VAL A 145 -1.77 8.80 -7.89
N ASP A 146 -1.29 9.45 -6.84
CA ASP A 146 -1.43 8.95 -5.47
C ASP A 146 -2.90 8.98 -5.06
N PHE A 147 -3.63 7.94 -5.43
CA PHE A 147 -5.06 7.85 -5.22
C PHE A 147 -5.44 7.15 -3.91
N ILE A 148 -4.52 6.49 -3.19
CA ILE A 148 -4.88 5.66 -2.03
C ILE A 148 -3.92 5.79 -0.85
N ASP A 149 -2.60 5.64 -1.06
CA ASP A 149 -1.59 5.78 0.00
C ASP A 149 -1.70 7.15 0.69
N GLY A 150 -1.77 8.24 -0.10
CA GLY A 150 -1.94 9.60 0.40
C GLY A 150 -3.24 9.79 1.18
N VAL A 151 -4.34 9.20 0.68
CA VAL A 151 -5.66 9.27 1.34
C VAL A 151 -5.64 8.51 2.67
N ILE A 152 -5.11 7.30 2.70
CA ILE A 152 -4.98 6.50 3.93
C ILE A 152 -4.16 7.28 4.96
N ASN A 153 -3.03 7.86 4.57
CA ASN A 153 -2.17 8.61 5.49
C ASN A 153 -2.87 9.85 6.07
N GLN A 154 -3.69 10.54 5.27
CA GLN A 154 -4.44 11.72 5.73
C GLN A 154 -5.53 11.37 6.74
N HIS A 155 -6.20 10.23 6.56
CA HIS A 155 -7.32 9.80 7.40
C HIS A 155 -6.90 8.82 8.50
N ILE A 156 -5.61 8.76 8.83
CA ILE A 156 -5.13 7.68 9.67
C ILE A 156 -5.39 7.87 11.15
N THR A 157 -5.48 9.11 11.58
CA THR A 157 -5.89 9.49 12.93
C THR A 157 -7.32 9.03 13.21
N GLU A 158 -8.23 9.14 12.25
CA GLU A 158 -9.61 8.66 12.40
C GLU A 158 -9.67 7.15 12.67
N LEU A 159 -8.87 6.36 11.95
CA LEU A 159 -8.79 4.92 12.19
C LEU A 159 -8.16 4.61 13.56
N ALA A 160 -7.18 5.40 13.98
CA ALA A 160 -6.57 5.32 15.31
C ALA A 160 -7.58 5.60 16.42
N ASP A 161 -8.42 6.62 16.25
CA ASP A 161 -9.47 6.98 17.20
C ASP A 161 -10.52 5.87 17.32
N ILE A 162 -11.05 5.37 16.17
CA ILE A 162 -11.97 4.22 16.12
C ILE A 162 -11.37 2.98 16.82
N SER A 163 -10.06 2.78 16.66
CA SER A 163 -9.33 1.67 17.28
C SER A 163 -9.15 1.84 18.78
N GLY A 164 -8.89 3.08 19.23
CA GLY A 164 -8.79 3.44 20.64
C GLY A 164 -10.12 3.27 21.37
N GLU A 165 -11.22 3.66 20.72
CA GLU A 165 -12.58 3.49 21.23
C GLU A 165 -13.00 2.03 21.38
N TYR A 166 -12.47 1.09 20.59
CA TYR A 166 -12.89 -0.32 20.71
C TYR A 166 -12.12 -1.12 21.76
N TYR A 167 -10.81 -0.90 21.85
CA TYR A 167 -9.93 -1.77 22.65
C TYR A 167 -9.27 -1.10 23.86
N GLY A 168 -9.37 0.23 24.00
CA GLY A 168 -8.55 0.98 24.94
C GLY A 168 -7.03 0.85 24.67
N ASP A 169 -6.22 1.56 25.46
CA ASP A 169 -4.76 1.76 25.31
C ASP A 169 -3.91 0.53 24.91
N LYS A 170 -4.36 -0.69 25.22
CA LYS A 170 -3.61 -1.93 25.00
C LYS A 170 -3.64 -2.42 23.55
N ALA A 171 -4.71 -2.18 22.77
CA ALA A 171 -4.73 -2.57 21.35
C ALA A 171 -4.38 -1.44 20.38
N PHE A 172 -4.48 -0.16 20.77
CA PHE A 172 -3.86 0.92 19.99
C PHE A 172 -2.36 0.66 19.76
N LYS A 173 -1.66 0.18 20.80
CA LYS A 173 -0.26 -0.28 20.69
C LYS A 173 -0.05 -1.47 19.74
N LYS A 174 -1.04 -2.35 19.58
CA LYS A 174 -0.97 -3.51 18.68
C LYS A 174 -1.26 -3.10 17.22
N ILE A 175 -2.24 -2.21 17.03
CA ILE A 175 -2.61 -1.67 15.72
C ILE A 175 -1.49 -0.79 15.17
N LEU A 176 -0.90 0.11 15.96
CA LEU A 176 0.31 0.87 15.57
C LEU A 176 1.46 -0.05 15.13
N LYS A 177 1.67 -1.17 15.85
CA LYS A 177 2.73 -2.14 15.54
C LYS A 177 2.48 -2.92 14.24
N ASP A 178 1.22 -3.15 13.88
CA ASP A 178 0.83 -3.73 12.59
C ASP A 178 0.66 -2.66 11.49
N PHE A 179 0.57 -1.39 11.86
CA PHE A 179 0.43 -0.25 10.96
C PHE A 179 1.64 -0.08 10.04
N ASP A 180 2.85 -0.28 10.56
CA ASP A 180 4.08 -0.32 9.76
C ASP A 180 4.06 -1.38 8.64
N LYS A 181 3.17 -2.37 8.74
CA LYS A 181 2.99 -3.43 7.73
C LYS A 181 1.90 -3.12 6.69
N LEU A 182 1.12 -2.04 6.83
CA LEU A 182 0.02 -1.65 5.93
C LEU A 182 0.45 -1.00 4.61
N LYS A 183 1.76 -0.93 4.31
CA LYS A 183 2.23 -0.60 2.95
C LYS A 183 1.72 -1.65 1.96
N ILE A 184 1.36 -1.24 0.74
CA ILE A 184 0.86 -2.14 -0.32
C ILE A 184 1.75 -3.40 -0.43
N GLN A 185 1.22 -4.53 0.04
CA GLN A 185 1.88 -5.82 -0.06
C GLN A 185 1.39 -6.55 -1.29
N LYS A 186 2.32 -6.96 -2.15
CA LYS A 186 2.02 -7.82 -3.28
C LYS A 186 1.77 -9.24 -2.75
N ASN A 187 0.52 -9.61 -2.56
CA ASN A 187 0.15 -11.01 -2.35
C ASN A 187 0.35 -11.77 -3.68
N GLY A 188 1.46 -12.48 -3.80
CA GLY A 188 1.60 -13.50 -4.86
C GLY A 188 0.61 -14.62 -4.61
N LYS A 189 -0.03 -15.14 -5.65
CA LYS A 189 -0.70 -16.44 -5.56
C LYS A 189 0.35 -17.45 -5.07
N LYS A 190 0.07 -18.10 -3.94
CA LYS A 190 0.73 -19.37 -3.59
C LYS A 190 0.30 -20.41 -4.60
#